data_AF-W9VMF3-F1
#
_entry.id   AF-W9VMF3-F1
#
_cell.length_a   1.000
_cell.length_b   1.000
_cell.length_c   1.000
_cell.angle_alpha   90.00
_cell.angle_beta   90.00
_cell.angle_gamma   90.00
#
_symmetry.space_group_name_H-M   'P 1'
#
loop_
_entity.id
_entity.type
_entity.pdbx_description
1 polymer ?
#
loop_
_entity_poly.entity_id
_entity_poly.type
_entity_poly.pdbx_seq_one_letter_code
_entity_poly.pdbx_strand_id
1 'polypeptide(L)'
;MSDPVLYVIATPIGNLGDLSERAIRVLSQVDLIAAEDTRHSGRLMAHFNIKVPMISVHDHNESQRIELILKHLAKGHSIALVSDAGTPLISDPGYILVRSVREAGYRVSPVPGCCAFIAALSASGLPSDRFMFYGFLPAKRVSRVRTLNQWVDETSTLIFYESTIVYSTV
;
A
#
# COMPACT_ATOMS: atom_id res chain seq x y z
N MET A 1 24.26 -15.72 3.79
CA MET A 1 22.91 -15.33 4.23
C MET A 1 22.56 -14.04 3.51
N SER A 2 21.40 -13.94 2.89
CA SER A 2 20.94 -12.69 2.28
C SER A 2 20.67 -11.65 3.37
N ASP A 3 21.00 -10.39 3.12
CA ASP A 3 20.73 -9.30 4.07
C ASP A 3 19.22 -9.21 4.37
N PRO A 4 18.81 -8.87 5.61
CA PRO A 4 17.40 -8.70 5.96
C PRO A 4 16.77 -7.53 5.20
N VAL A 5 15.56 -7.72 4.70
CA VAL A 5 14.84 -6.73 3.88
C VAL A 5 13.39 -6.60 4.34
N LEU A 6 12.90 -5.36 4.39
CA LEU A 6 11.46 -5.08 4.35
C LEU A 6 11.01 -4.94 2.90
N TYR A 7 10.25 -5.91 2.42
CA TYR A 7 9.62 -5.86 1.10
C TYR A 7 8.30 -5.10 1.18
N VAL A 8 8.09 -4.13 0.29
CA VAL A 8 6.77 -3.46 0.14
C VAL A 8 6.09 -4.08 -1.06
N ILE A 9 5.02 -4.83 -0.86
CA ILE A 9 4.43 -5.70 -1.89
C ILE A 9 3.00 -5.27 -2.18
N ALA A 10 2.74 -4.92 -3.44
CA ALA A 10 1.39 -4.61 -3.88
C ALA A 10 0.52 -5.88 -3.98
N THR A 11 -0.71 -5.80 -3.48
CA THR A 11 -1.74 -6.84 -3.55
C THR A 11 -2.76 -6.52 -4.66
N PRO A 12 -3.55 -7.50 -5.14
CA PRO A 12 -4.56 -7.24 -6.17
C PRO A 12 -5.62 -6.24 -5.74
N ILE A 13 -6.17 -5.49 -6.71
CA ILE A 13 -7.25 -4.51 -6.51
C ILE A 13 -8.63 -5.02 -6.97
N GLY A 14 -8.79 -6.34 -7.11
CA GLY A 14 -10.08 -6.96 -7.47
C GLY A 14 -9.96 -8.28 -8.25
N ASN A 15 -8.82 -8.55 -8.90
CA ASN A 15 -8.58 -9.78 -9.65
C ASN A 15 -7.33 -10.50 -9.15
N LEU A 16 -7.47 -11.71 -8.61
CA LEU A 16 -6.37 -12.49 -8.04
C LEU A 16 -5.24 -12.75 -9.04
N GLY A 17 -5.54 -12.78 -10.35
CA GLY A 17 -4.54 -12.96 -11.40
C GLY A 17 -3.53 -11.82 -11.53
N ASP A 18 -3.77 -10.67 -10.91
CA ASP A 18 -2.88 -9.51 -11.00
C ASP A 18 -1.75 -9.53 -9.94
N LEU A 19 -1.72 -10.54 -9.06
CA LEU A 19 -0.59 -10.73 -8.15
C LEU A 19 0.61 -11.27 -8.93
N SER A 20 1.68 -10.47 -9.03
CA SER A 20 2.86 -10.86 -9.80
C SER A 20 3.52 -12.13 -9.26
N GLU A 21 4.14 -12.92 -10.14
CA GLU A 21 4.91 -14.09 -9.72
C GLU A 21 6.01 -13.73 -8.71
N ARG A 22 6.60 -12.53 -8.83
CA ARG A 22 7.61 -12.06 -7.89
C ARG A 22 7.01 -11.82 -6.51
N ALA A 23 5.81 -11.25 -6.44
CA ALA A 23 5.12 -11.06 -5.17
C ALA A 23 4.82 -12.41 -4.51
N ILE A 24 4.30 -13.39 -5.26
CA ILE A 24 4.05 -14.76 -4.76
C ILE A 24 5.35 -15.36 -4.20
N ARG A 25 6.43 -15.36 -4.98
CA ARG A 25 7.73 -15.91 -4.55
C ARG A 25 8.24 -15.25 -3.27
N VAL A 26 8.22 -13.92 -3.19
CA VAL A 26 8.71 -13.20 -2.01
C VAL A 26 7.82 -13.48 -0.79
N LEU A 27 6.49 -13.42 -0.94
CA LEU A 27 5.55 -13.71 0.13
C LEU A 27 5.68 -15.17 0.66
N SER A 28 6.09 -16.11 -0.18
CA SER A 28 6.39 -17.49 0.23
C SER A 28 7.74 -17.68 0.93
N GLN A 29 8.64 -16.70 0.88
CA GLN A 29 10.03 -16.82 1.35
C GLN A 29 10.37 -15.94 2.55
N VAL A 30 9.62 -14.85 2.77
CA VAL A 30 9.79 -14.00 3.95
C VAL A 30 9.40 -14.74 5.24
N ASP A 31 9.97 -14.32 6.36
CA ASP A 31 9.73 -14.95 7.67
C ASP A 31 8.45 -14.45 8.33
N LEU A 32 7.96 -13.27 7.93
CA LEU A 32 6.79 -12.63 8.49
C LEU A 32 6.12 -11.71 7.46
N ILE A 33 4.79 -11.66 7.48
CA ILE A 33 4.00 -10.70 6.72
C ILE A 33 3.33 -9.71 7.69
N ALA A 34 3.62 -8.44 7.52
CA ALA A 34 2.89 -7.32 8.10
C ALA A 34 1.76 -6.92 7.16
N ALA A 35 0.51 -7.13 7.58
CA ALA A 35 -0.69 -6.82 6.81
C ALA A 35 -1.53 -5.75 7.54
N GLU A 36 -2.27 -4.95 6.79
CA GLU A 36 -3.28 -4.05 7.36
C GLU A 36 -4.39 -4.83 8.08
N ASP A 37 -5.13 -5.67 7.35
CA ASP A 37 -6.05 -6.67 7.92
C ASP A 37 -5.59 -8.11 7.59
N THR A 38 -5.20 -8.86 8.63
CA THR A 38 -4.77 -10.25 8.50
C THR A 38 -5.89 -11.20 8.08
N ARG A 39 -7.17 -10.85 8.30
CA ARG A 39 -8.32 -11.62 7.81
C ARG A 39 -8.50 -11.45 6.32
N HIS A 40 -8.33 -10.22 5.81
CA HIS A 40 -8.39 -9.94 4.37
C HIS A 40 -7.22 -10.61 3.66
N SER A 41 -6.01 -10.26 4.07
CA SER A 41 -4.77 -10.81 3.51
C SER A 41 -4.69 -12.34 3.64
N GLY A 42 -5.23 -12.91 4.71
CA GLY A 42 -5.27 -14.36 4.90
C GLY A 42 -6.01 -15.14 3.81
N ARG A 43 -7.05 -14.56 3.19
CA ARG A 43 -7.74 -15.18 2.06
C ARG A 43 -6.86 -15.21 0.81
N LEU A 44 -6.13 -14.11 0.55
CA LEU A 44 -5.17 -14.02 -0.54
C LEU A 44 -4.03 -15.02 -0.34
N MET A 45 -3.46 -15.09 0.86
CA MET A 45 -2.39 -16.04 1.19
C MET A 45 -2.87 -17.50 1.03
N ALA A 46 -4.09 -17.81 1.48
CA ALA A 46 -4.67 -19.14 1.33
C ALA A 46 -4.85 -19.54 -0.15
N HIS A 47 -5.30 -18.61 -1.01
CA HIS A 47 -5.45 -18.85 -2.44
C HIS A 47 -4.13 -19.26 -3.11
N PHE A 48 -3.02 -18.63 -2.71
CA PHE A 48 -1.67 -18.93 -3.23
C PHE A 48 -0.89 -19.95 -2.39
N ASN A 49 -1.55 -20.62 -1.43
CA ASN A 49 -0.92 -21.60 -0.53
C ASN A 49 0.31 -21.05 0.24
N ILE A 50 0.28 -19.77 0.60
CA ILE A 50 1.31 -19.10 1.41
C ILE A 50 0.99 -19.31 2.89
N LYS A 51 1.93 -19.92 3.62
CA LYS A 51 1.78 -20.29 5.05
C LYS A 51 2.58 -19.42 6.02
N VAL A 52 3.17 -18.35 5.51
CA VAL A 52 3.99 -17.43 6.31
C VAL A 52 3.13 -16.76 7.38
N PRO A 53 3.59 -16.67 8.64
CA PRO A 53 2.83 -16.03 9.71
C PRO A 53 2.57 -14.55 9.41
N MET A 54 1.42 -14.05 9.86
CA MET A 54 1.01 -12.66 9.67
C MET A 54 0.86 -11.92 11.01
N ILE A 55 1.17 -10.63 11.01
CA ILE A 55 0.81 -9.67 12.06
C ILE A 55 0.01 -8.51 11.46
N SER A 56 -0.91 -7.95 12.24
CA SER A 56 -1.65 -6.75 11.84
C SER A 56 -0.86 -5.47 12.17
N VAL A 57 -0.76 -4.56 11.21
CA VAL A 57 -0.15 -3.23 11.33
C VAL A 57 -1.15 -2.20 10.82
N HIS A 58 -1.67 -1.38 11.74
CA HIS A 58 -2.61 -0.30 11.44
C HIS A 58 -2.34 0.87 12.39
N ASP A 59 -2.85 2.06 12.09
CA ASP A 59 -2.52 3.32 12.78
C ASP A 59 -2.56 3.23 14.32
N HIS A 60 -3.55 2.53 14.89
CA HIS A 60 -3.67 2.40 16.35
C HIS A 60 -2.55 1.61 17.04
N ASN A 61 -1.81 0.74 16.33
CA ASN A 61 -0.79 -0.14 16.92
C ASN A 61 0.62 0.06 16.33
N GLU A 62 0.79 1.05 15.47
CA GLU A 62 1.94 1.17 14.58
C GLU A 62 3.28 1.20 15.34
N SER A 63 3.39 1.99 16.42
CA SER A 63 4.64 2.09 17.20
C SER A 63 5.10 0.76 17.80
N GLN A 64 4.18 -0.03 18.38
CA GLN A 64 4.52 -1.33 18.96
C GLN A 64 4.91 -2.34 17.87
N ARG A 65 4.25 -2.27 16.71
CA ARG A 65 4.55 -3.16 15.58
C ARG A 65 5.88 -2.82 14.91
N ILE A 66 6.25 -1.54 14.85
CA ILE A 66 7.57 -1.10 14.37
C ILE A 66 8.68 -1.75 15.19
N GLU A 67 8.61 -1.71 16.52
CA GLU A 67 9.62 -2.34 17.37
C GLU A 67 9.73 -3.86 17.13
N LEU A 68 8.60 -4.54 16.95
CA LEU A 68 8.57 -5.96 16.63
C LEU A 68 9.25 -6.23 15.28
N ILE A 69 8.92 -5.45 14.26
CA ILE A 69 9.50 -5.56 12.91
C ILE A 69 11.00 -5.32 12.94
N LEU A 70 11.48 -4.29 13.63
CA LEU A 70 12.91 -4.03 13.81
C LEU A 70 13.62 -5.16 14.54
N LYS A 71 12.99 -5.78 15.54
CA LYS A 71 13.54 -6.97 16.23
C LYS A 71 13.64 -8.18 15.30
N HIS A 72 12.71 -8.35 14.36
CA HIS A 72 12.81 -9.41 13.35
C HIS A 72 13.94 -9.14 12.36
N LEU A 73 14.03 -7.92 11.83
CA LEU A 73 15.11 -7.52 10.92
C LEU A 73 16.49 -7.67 11.57
N ALA A 74 16.63 -7.30 12.85
CA ALA A 74 17.87 -7.46 13.62
C ALA A 74 18.29 -8.92 13.79
N LYS A 75 17.35 -9.87 13.70
CA LYS A 75 17.63 -11.32 13.72
C LYS A 75 18.01 -11.88 12.35
N GLY A 76 18.08 -11.03 11.32
CA GLY A 76 18.34 -11.45 9.94
C GLY A 76 17.10 -11.92 9.18
N HIS A 77 15.90 -11.74 9.73
CA HIS A 77 14.65 -12.10 9.05
C HIS A 77 14.27 -11.07 7.99
N SER A 78 13.63 -11.53 6.92
CA SER A 78 12.97 -10.68 5.93
C SER A 78 11.47 -10.61 6.18
N ILE A 79 10.88 -9.46 5.88
CA ILE A 79 9.48 -9.16 6.21
C ILE A 79 8.81 -8.59 4.96
N ALA A 80 7.56 -8.98 4.69
CA ALA A 80 6.73 -8.32 3.69
C ALA A 80 5.72 -7.38 4.36
N LEU A 81 5.55 -6.18 3.82
CA LEU A 81 4.45 -5.26 4.09
C LEU A 81 3.45 -5.34 2.94
N VAL A 82 2.19 -5.60 3.26
CA VAL A 82 1.05 -5.63 2.33
C VAL A 82 -0.09 -4.76 2.85
N SER A 83 -0.85 -4.13 1.96
CA SER A 83 -2.14 -3.52 2.26
C SER A 83 -3.26 -4.42 1.75
N ASP A 84 -4.50 -4.12 2.14
CA ASP A 84 -5.66 -4.92 1.76
C ASP A 84 -5.84 -4.97 0.24
N ALA A 85 -5.56 -3.87 -0.46
CA ALA A 85 -5.60 -3.81 -1.92
C ALA A 85 -4.63 -2.78 -2.49
N GLY A 86 -3.86 -3.16 -3.50
CA GLY A 86 -2.97 -2.26 -4.23
C GLY A 86 -1.61 -2.09 -3.56
N THR A 87 -0.95 -0.96 -3.81
CA THR A 87 0.41 -0.68 -3.33
C THR A 87 0.35 -0.09 -1.92
N PRO A 88 0.98 -0.71 -0.91
CA PRO A 88 1.05 -0.13 0.43
C PRO A 88 1.63 1.29 0.41
N LEU A 89 1.26 2.09 1.42
CA LEU A 89 1.58 3.53 1.57
C LEU A 89 0.83 4.47 0.61
N ILE A 90 0.13 3.96 -0.40
CA ILE A 90 -0.64 4.80 -1.34
C ILE A 90 -2.08 4.88 -0.86
N SER A 91 -2.38 5.92 -0.07
CA SER A 91 -3.65 6.05 0.67
C SER A 91 -3.90 4.92 1.70
N ASP A 92 -2.85 4.18 2.04
CA ASP A 92 -2.82 3.07 2.99
C ASP A 92 -1.80 3.35 4.12
N PRO A 93 -1.90 2.69 5.28
CA PRO A 93 -0.91 2.80 6.36
C PRO A 93 0.48 2.26 5.97
N GLY A 94 1.47 2.52 6.83
CA GLY A 94 2.83 1.96 6.71
C GLY A 94 3.94 2.95 6.36
N TYR A 95 3.62 4.24 6.18
CA TYR A 95 4.63 5.29 5.97
C TYR A 95 5.61 5.37 7.13
N ILE A 96 5.11 5.41 8.37
CA ILE A 96 5.95 5.53 9.56
C ILE A 96 6.81 4.26 9.71
N LEU A 97 6.23 3.08 9.46
CA LEU A 97 7.00 1.82 9.43
C LEU A 97 8.18 1.85 8.45
N VAL A 98 7.92 2.19 7.18
CA VAL A 98 8.98 2.25 6.15
C VAL A 98 10.05 3.26 6.54
N ARG A 99 9.64 4.43 7.07
CA ARG A 99 10.56 5.45 7.56
C ARG A 99 11.45 4.91 8.68
N SER A 100 10.87 4.30 9.72
CA SER A 100 11.62 3.76 10.85
C SER A 100 12.58 2.64 10.45
N VAL A 101 12.19 1.77 9.51
CA VAL A 101 13.07 0.72 8.99
C VAL A 101 14.27 1.31 8.25
N ARG A 102 14.06 2.38 7.46
CA ARG A 102 15.15 3.10 6.78
C ARG A 102 16.06 3.83 7.76
N GLU A 103 15.50 4.50 8.77
CA GLU A 103 16.26 5.19 9.82
C GLU A 103 17.13 4.23 10.64
N ALA A 104 16.66 2.98 10.83
CA ALA A 104 17.42 1.92 11.47
C ALA A 104 18.49 1.26 10.56
N GLY A 105 18.68 1.74 9.32
CA GLY A 105 19.71 1.28 8.39
C GLY A 105 19.38 -0.01 7.63
N TYR A 106 18.15 -0.52 7.73
CA TYR A 106 17.73 -1.72 7.01
C TYR A 106 17.27 -1.40 5.58
N ARG A 107 17.44 -2.38 4.70
CA ARG A 107 17.00 -2.26 3.31
C ARG A 107 15.47 -2.33 3.22
N VAL A 108 14.89 -1.38 2.48
CA VAL A 108 13.50 -1.44 2.03
C VAL A 108 13.49 -1.67 0.52
N SER A 109 12.74 -2.66 0.06
CA SER A 109 12.70 -3.06 -1.35
C SER A 109 11.26 -3.15 -1.88
N PRO A 110 10.85 -2.31 -2.84
CA PRO A 110 9.52 -2.40 -3.42
C PRO A 110 9.40 -3.60 -4.38
N VAL A 111 8.24 -4.24 -4.34
CA VAL A 111 7.75 -5.18 -5.36
C VAL A 111 6.63 -4.50 -6.14
N PRO A 112 6.88 -4.03 -7.39
CA PRO A 112 5.86 -3.43 -8.23
C PRO A 112 4.68 -4.36 -8.44
N GLY A 113 3.50 -3.77 -8.55
CA GLY A 113 2.24 -4.46 -8.81
C GLY A 113 1.10 -3.45 -8.93
N CYS A 114 -0.10 -3.88 -8.56
CA CYS A 114 -1.34 -3.13 -8.78
C CYS A 114 -1.35 -1.77 -8.06
N CYS A 115 -1.74 -0.72 -8.79
CA CYS A 115 -2.04 0.58 -8.23
C CYS A 115 -3.27 1.15 -8.97
N ALA A 116 -4.38 1.33 -8.24
CA ALA A 116 -5.67 1.58 -8.87
C ALA A 116 -5.68 2.89 -9.68
N PHE A 117 -5.10 3.97 -9.16
CA PHE A 117 -5.06 5.24 -9.89
C PHE A 117 -4.18 5.18 -11.15
N ILE A 118 -3.09 4.39 -11.14
CA ILE A 118 -2.23 4.19 -12.32
C ILE A 118 -2.96 3.37 -13.38
N ALA A 119 -3.67 2.31 -12.97
CA ALA A 119 -4.49 1.51 -13.87
C ALA A 119 -5.63 2.34 -14.49
N ALA A 120 -6.25 3.23 -13.72
CA ALA A 120 -7.28 4.14 -14.22
C ALA A 120 -6.70 5.16 -15.20
N LEU A 121 -5.57 5.81 -14.86
CA LEU A 121 -4.93 6.81 -15.71
C LEU A 121 -4.54 6.23 -17.07
N SER A 122 -3.96 5.03 -17.11
CA SER A 122 -3.49 4.40 -18.35
C SER A 122 -4.60 4.11 -19.37
N ALA A 123 -5.86 4.02 -18.92
CA ALA A 123 -7.04 3.79 -19.78
C ALA A 123 -7.95 5.03 -19.91
N SER A 124 -7.62 6.15 -19.26
CA SER A 124 -8.50 7.32 -19.15
C SER A 124 -8.60 8.20 -20.39
N GLY A 125 -7.61 8.14 -21.29
CA GLY A 125 -7.46 9.07 -22.41
C GLY A 125 -7.05 10.50 -22.00
N LEU A 126 -6.72 10.74 -20.73
CA LEU A 126 -6.21 12.01 -20.23
C LEU A 126 -4.67 12.10 -20.40
N PRO A 127 -4.08 13.31 -20.46
CA PRO A 127 -2.63 13.48 -20.44
C PRO A 127 -1.98 12.77 -19.25
N SER A 128 -0.98 11.93 -19.51
CA SER A 128 -0.32 11.11 -18.49
C SER A 128 1.18 11.42 -18.33
N ASP A 129 1.68 12.44 -19.03
CA ASP A 129 3.05 12.95 -18.92
C ASP A 129 3.27 13.75 -17.64
N ARG A 130 2.21 14.40 -17.13
CA ARG A 130 2.20 15.07 -15.82
C ARG A 130 0.85 14.90 -15.14
N PHE A 131 0.86 14.35 -13.93
CA PHE A 131 -0.34 14.16 -13.13
C PHE A 131 -0.07 14.39 -11.64
N MET A 132 -1.13 14.67 -10.89
CA MET A 132 -1.12 14.79 -9.45
C MET A 132 -2.16 13.84 -8.84
N PHE A 133 -1.70 12.91 -8.00
CA PHE A 133 -2.56 12.07 -7.19
C PHE A 133 -2.75 12.69 -5.81
N TYR A 134 -4.01 12.96 -5.43
CA TYR A 134 -4.34 13.54 -4.13
C TYR A 134 -4.86 12.50 -3.12
N GLY A 135 -5.34 11.35 -3.59
CA GLY A 135 -6.10 10.42 -2.76
C GLY A 135 -7.52 10.91 -2.53
N PHE A 136 -8.00 10.86 -1.29
CA PHE A 136 -9.38 11.19 -0.95
C PHE A 136 -9.56 12.67 -0.61
N LEU A 137 -10.56 13.30 -1.21
CA LEU A 137 -10.97 14.66 -0.84
C LEU A 137 -11.62 14.69 0.55
N PRO A 138 -11.62 15.83 1.25
CA PRO A 138 -12.36 15.97 2.49
C PRO A 138 -13.84 15.60 2.32
N ALA A 139 -14.39 14.81 3.24
CA ALA A 139 -15.79 14.37 3.18
C ALA A 139 -16.78 15.56 3.25
N LYS A 140 -16.45 16.61 4.01
CA LYS A 140 -17.29 17.80 4.16
C LYS A 140 -17.22 18.70 2.93
N ARG A 141 -18.38 19.05 2.37
CA ARG A 141 -18.53 19.88 1.16
C ARG A 141 -17.68 21.15 1.18
N VAL A 142 -17.74 21.94 2.27
CA VAL A 142 -17.00 23.22 2.38
C VAL A 142 -15.49 22.99 2.26
N SER A 143 -14.96 21.99 2.98
CA SER A 143 -13.54 21.63 2.93
C SER A 143 -13.14 21.07 1.57
N ARG A 144 -14.01 20.28 0.93
CA ARG A 144 -13.78 19.74 -0.42
C ARG A 144 -13.67 20.84 -1.47
N VAL A 145 -14.65 21.75 -1.51
CA VAL A 145 -14.63 22.90 -2.44
C VAL A 145 -13.40 23.77 -2.19
N ARG A 146 -13.07 24.07 -0.93
CA ARG A 146 -11.86 24.83 -0.60
C ARG A 146 -10.57 24.16 -1.08
N THR A 147 -10.53 22.82 -1.05
CA THR A 147 -9.38 22.04 -1.53
C THR A 147 -9.29 22.11 -3.06
N LEU A 148 -10.39 21.83 -3.76
CA LEU A 148 -10.46 21.88 -5.21
C LEU A 148 -10.17 23.27 -5.78
N ASN A 149 -10.58 24.33 -5.08
CA ASN A 149 -10.29 25.71 -5.49
C ASN A 149 -8.80 26.04 -5.54
N GLN A 150 -7.92 25.23 -4.94
CA GLN A 150 -6.46 25.42 -5.02
C GLN A 150 -5.90 24.99 -6.38
N TRP A 151 -6.66 24.26 -7.20
CA TRP A 151 -6.20 23.66 -8.46
C TRP A 151 -7.06 24.08 -9.66
N VAL A 152 -7.79 25.19 -9.57
CA VAL A 152 -8.60 25.69 -10.70
C VAL A 152 -7.74 25.98 -11.93
N ASP A 153 -6.51 26.44 -11.70
CA ASP A 153 -5.55 26.76 -12.75
C ASP A 153 -4.53 25.62 -13.00
N GLU A 154 -4.72 24.45 -12.36
CA GLU A 154 -3.84 23.30 -12.57
C GLU A 154 -4.11 22.67 -13.94
N THR A 155 -3.03 22.42 -14.68
CA THR A 155 -3.08 21.94 -16.07
C THR A 155 -2.66 20.48 -16.21
N SER A 156 -2.11 19.89 -15.14
CA SER A 156 -1.86 18.45 -15.06
C SER A 156 -3.14 17.67 -14.77
N THR A 157 -3.15 16.38 -15.12
CA THR A 157 -4.25 15.49 -14.78
C THR A 157 -4.33 15.32 -13.27
N LEU A 158 -5.49 15.65 -12.69
CA LEU A 158 -5.78 15.46 -11.27
C LEU A 158 -6.46 14.11 -11.04
N ILE A 159 -5.96 13.34 -10.07
CA ILE A 159 -6.49 12.01 -9.78
C ILE A 159 -6.88 11.91 -8.31
N PHE A 160 -8.11 11.46 -8.09
CA PHE A 160 -8.73 11.33 -6.77
C PHE A 160 -9.29 9.93 -6.59
N TYR A 161 -9.34 9.48 -5.34
CA TYR A 161 -10.23 8.41 -4.92
C TYR A 161 -11.48 8.99 -4.28
N GLU A 162 -12.59 8.25 -4.36
CA GLU A 162 -13.85 8.61 -3.71
C GLU A 162 -14.57 7.35 -3.20
N SER A 163 -15.24 7.49 -2.06
CA SER A 163 -16.09 6.44 -1.50
C SER A 163 -17.46 6.45 -2.18
N THR A 164 -18.04 5.26 -2.41
CA THR A 164 -19.38 5.11 -2.99
C THR A 164 -20.47 5.85 -2.19
N ILE A 165 -20.28 5.99 -0.88
CA ILE A 165 -21.20 6.70 0.03
C ILE A 165 -21.25 8.20 -0.26
N VAL A 166 -20.12 8.80 -0.64
CA VAL A 166 -20.05 10.24 -0.94
C VAL A 166 -20.52 10.49 -2.37
N TYR A 167 -20.20 9.59 -3.30
CA TYR A 167 -20.54 9.70 -4.71
C TYR A 167 -22.06 9.79 -4.97
N SER A 168 -22.89 9.15 -4.15
CA SER A 168 -24.35 9.21 -4.27
C SER A 168 -24.99 10.53 -3.78
N THR A 169 -24.18 11.47 -3.29
CA THR A 169 -24.67 12.71 -2.64
C THR A 169 -24.18 13.98 -3.33
N VAL A 170 -23.52 13.84 -4.49
CA VAL A 170 -23.08 14.94 -5.36
C VAL A 170 -24.01 15.00 -6.57
#